data_AF-A0A0L8HY30-F1
#
_entry.id   AF-A0A0L8HY30-F1
#
_cell.length_a   1.000
_cell.length_b   1.000
_cell.length_c   1.000
_cell.angle_alpha   90.00
_cell.angle_beta   90.00
_cell.angle_gamma   90.00
#
_symmetry.space_group_name_H-M   'P 1'
#
loop_
_entity.id
_entity.type
_entity.pdbx_description
1 polymer ?
#
loop_
_entity_poly.entity_id
_entity_poly.type
_entity_poly.pdbx_seq_one_letter_code
_entity_poly.pdbx_strand_id
1 'polypeptide(L)'
;TEGIKVAKSTSINNLLKSEFWLIVNNREYHVTPPEQTFLLGNESVEKLSDIKMLVSQLYSTLNIEQYQLERENDLLQRLEDLKLQLEPLEKVKKDLEVRAQRRTNMLSWLGLGMMGLQFGILARLTWWEYSWDIMEPVTYFVTYGTTMAMYAYFVVTKQEYNFLEVKDRQYLLSFYKNAEKKRLDVHKYNHLRDAISQVEYDLLRLRDPLQLQLPIGHIQRQKS
;
A
#
# COMPACT_ATOMS: atom_id res chain seq x y z
N THR A 1 -24.79 49.65 -22.42
CA THR A 1 -23.56 50.41 -22.12
C THR A 1 -22.44 49.91 -23.01
N GLU A 2 -22.12 50.75 -24.00
CA GLU A 2 -20.94 50.88 -24.84
C GLU A 2 -19.80 49.86 -24.69
N GLY A 3 -19.54 49.08 -25.76
CA GLY A 3 -18.19 48.71 -26.25
C GLY A 3 -17.20 47.94 -25.37
N ILE A 4 -17.51 47.64 -24.11
CA ILE A 4 -16.56 47.03 -23.17
C ILE A 4 -16.53 45.51 -23.36
N LYS A 5 -15.37 45.00 -23.78
CA LYS A 5 -15.12 43.55 -23.89
C LYS A 5 -14.98 42.95 -22.49
N VAL A 6 -15.86 42.02 -22.15
CA VAL A 6 -15.80 41.29 -20.87
C VAL A 6 -14.50 40.48 -20.78
N ALA A 7 -13.83 40.52 -19.63
CA ALA A 7 -12.58 39.80 -19.41
C ALA A 7 -12.82 38.27 -19.44
N LYS A 8 -11.85 37.52 -19.98
CA LYS A 8 -11.92 36.04 -20.07
C LYS A 8 -12.03 35.34 -18.71
N SER A 9 -11.68 36.03 -17.62
CA SER A 9 -11.77 35.54 -16.23
C SER A 9 -13.09 35.88 -15.53
N THR A 10 -14.02 36.56 -16.21
CA THR A 10 -15.32 36.89 -15.61
C THR A 10 -16.15 35.62 -15.46
N SER A 11 -16.67 35.38 -14.26
CA SER A 11 -17.50 34.21 -14.01
C SER A 11 -18.80 34.29 -14.80
N ILE A 12 -19.26 33.14 -15.30
CA ILE A 12 -20.53 33.01 -16.02
C ILE A 12 -21.70 33.51 -15.17
N ASN A 13 -21.67 33.27 -13.86
CA ASN A 13 -22.68 33.76 -12.93
C ASN A 13 -22.76 35.30 -12.86
N ASN A 14 -21.63 36.00 -13.01
CA ASN A 14 -21.66 37.47 -13.06
C ASN A 14 -22.09 37.98 -14.44
N LEU A 15 -21.73 37.28 -15.52
CA LEU A 15 -22.16 37.61 -16.88
C LEU A 15 -23.69 37.51 -17.04
N LEU A 16 -24.31 36.50 -16.42
CA LEU A 16 -25.75 36.25 -16.49
C LEU A 16 -26.61 37.19 -15.65
N LYS A 17 -26.01 38.07 -14.83
CA LYS A 17 -26.74 39.10 -14.06
C LYS A 17 -27.08 40.34 -14.89
N SER A 18 -26.45 40.50 -16.05
CA SER A 18 -26.61 41.65 -16.93
C SER A 18 -26.93 41.18 -18.35
N GLU A 19 -27.64 42.01 -19.11
CA GLU A 19 -27.80 41.82 -20.54
C GLU A 19 -26.44 41.96 -21.24
N PHE A 20 -26.15 41.07 -22.19
CA PHE A 20 -24.86 41.09 -22.90
C PHE A 20 -25.02 40.78 -24.38
N TRP A 21 -24.04 41.25 -25.15
CA TRP A 21 -23.93 41.00 -26.58
C TRP A 21 -23.02 39.80 -26.83
N LEU A 22 -23.53 38.79 -27.53
CA LEU A 22 -22.78 37.62 -27.97
C LEU A 22 -22.46 37.74 -29.45
N ILE A 23 -21.17 37.76 -29.80
CA ILE A 23 -20.70 37.87 -31.19
C ILE A 23 -20.20 36.50 -31.64
N VAL A 24 -20.88 35.88 -32.62
CA VAL A 24 -20.47 34.58 -33.22
C VAL A 24 -20.45 34.73 -34.73
N ASN A 25 -19.30 34.43 -35.37
CA ASN A 25 -19.14 34.45 -36.83
C ASN A 25 -19.67 35.74 -37.49
N ASN A 26 -19.26 36.91 -36.98
CA ASN A 26 -19.69 38.24 -37.43
C ASN A 26 -21.20 38.55 -37.29
N ARG A 27 -21.95 37.77 -36.50
CA ARG A 27 -23.34 38.07 -36.14
C ARG A 27 -23.43 38.44 -34.66
N GLU A 28 -24.14 39.53 -34.38
CA GLU A 28 -24.38 40.04 -33.04
C GLU A 28 -25.73 39.55 -32.52
N TYR A 29 -25.73 38.87 -31.37
CA TYR A 29 -26.92 38.38 -30.70
C TYR A 29 -27.07 39.09 -29.36
N HIS A 30 -28.21 39.74 -29.15
CA HIS A 30 -28.58 40.29 -27.85
C HIS A 30 -29.14 39.18 -26.97
N VAL A 31 -28.46 38.87 -25.87
CA VAL A 31 -28.91 37.85 -24.92
C VAL A 31 -29.44 38.54 -23.68
N THR A 32 -30.73 38.34 -23.41
CA THR A 32 -31.38 38.72 -22.16
C THR A 32 -31.52 37.46 -21.30
N PRO A 33 -30.66 37.27 -20.28
CA PRO A 33 -30.78 36.14 -19.38
C PRO A 33 -32.14 36.19 -18.65
N PRO A 34 -32.79 35.04 -18.40
CA PRO A 34 -33.96 35.01 -17.53
C PRO A 34 -33.55 35.46 -16.12
N GLU A 35 -34.43 36.20 -15.43
CA GLU A 35 -34.17 36.61 -14.05
C GLU A 35 -33.87 35.36 -13.22
N GLN A 36 -32.65 35.30 -12.69
CA GLN A 36 -32.27 34.24 -11.77
C GLN A 36 -33.04 34.49 -10.47
N THR A 37 -34.22 33.88 -10.34
CA THR A 37 -34.93 33.75 -9.08
C THR A 37 -34.12 32.84 -8.16
N PHE A 38 -32.99 33.34 -7.67
CA PHE A 38 -32.37 32.79 -6.49
C PHE A 38 -33.39 33.02 -5.38
N LEU A 39 -33.95 31.95 -4.81
CA LEU A 39 -35.01 31.98 -3.77
C LEU A 39 -34.53 32.57 -2.43
N LEU A 40 -33.49 33.38 -2.45
CA LEU A 40 -32.87 34.06 -1.33
C LEU A 40 -32.98 35.55 -1.66
N GLY A 41 -33.92 36.24 -1.01
CA GLY A 41 -34.07 37.69 -1.15
C GLY A 41 -32.75 38.41 -0.85
N ASN A 42 -32.54 39.58 -1.43
CA ASN A 42 -31.27 40.32 -1.39
C ASN A 42 -30.67 40.44 0.03
N GLU A 43 -31.54 40.59 1.05
CA GLU A 43 -31.16 40.62 2.47
C GLU A 43 -30.47 39.33 2.97
N SER A 44 -30.88 38.16 2.45
CA SER A 44 -30.28 36.86 2.80
C SER A 44 -28.95 36.61 2.10
N VAL A 45 -28.72 37.21 0.93
CA VAL A 45 -27.43 37.17 0.22
C VAL A 45 -26.38 38.01 0.94
N GLU A 46 -26.77 39.19 1.47
CA GLU A 46 -25.89 40.03 2.29
C GLU A 46 -25.49 39.30 3.59
N LYS A 47 -26.46 38.76 4.33
CA LYS A 47 -26.20 37.97 5.55
C LYS A 47 -25.27 36.78 5.29
N LEU A 48 -25.43 36.08 4.17
CA LEU A 48 -24.53 34.98 3.79
C LEU A 48 -23.12 35.46 3.46
N SER A 49 -22.98 36.63 2.84
CA SER A 49 -21.68 37.23 2.56
C SER A 49 -20.95 37.64 3.85
N ASP A 50 -21.67 38.20 4.83
CA ASP A 50 -21.13 38.55 6.14
C ASP A 50 -20.67 37.31 6.90
N ILE A 51 -21.48 36.23 6.90
CA ILE A 51 -21.09 34.94 7.48
C ILE A 51 -19.82 34.41 6.81
N LYS A 52 -19.73 34.50 5.48
CA LYS A 52 -18.55 34.05 4.74
C LYS A 52 -17.31 34.88 5.08
N MET A 53 -17.45 36.20 5.26
CA MET A 53 -16.37 37.09 5.66
C MET A 53 -15.91 36.82 7.10
N LEU A 54 -16.85 36.63 8.05
CA LEU A 54 -16.54 36.26 9.43
C LEU A 54 -15.84 34.91 9.51
N VAL A 55 -16.31 33.92 8.75
CA VAL A 55 -15.65 32.61 8.65
C VAL A 55 -14.25 32.78 8.08
N SER A 56 -14.07 33.51 6.97
CA SER A 56 -12.75 33.73 6.35
C SER A 56 -11.78 34.46 7.29
N GLN A 57 -12.29 35.44 8.06
CA GLN A 57 -11.53 36.16 9.07
C GLN A 57 -11.18 35.27 10.26
N LEU A 58 -12.08 34.39 10.69
CA LEU A 58 -11.76 33.36 11.68
C LEU A 58 -10.70 32.40 11.15
N TYR A 59 -10.80 31.94 9.91
CA TYR A 59 -9.80 31.07 9.27
C TYR A 59 -8.41 31.72 9.23
N SER A 60 -8.32 33.03 8.94
CA SER A 60 -7.06 33.77 8.95
C SER A 60 -6.55 34.06 10.37
N THR A 61 -7.44 34.37 11.32
CA THR A 61 -7.07 34.67 12.72
C THR A 61 -6.66 33.41 13.48
N LEU A 62 -7.31 32.27 13.22
CA LEU A 62 -7.01 30.97 13.81
C LEU A 62 -5.78 30.29 13.20
N ASN A 63 -5.17 30.90 12.18
CA ASN A 63 -3.94 30.45 11.53
C ASN A 63 -3.92 28.93 11.28
N ILE A 64 -5.01 28.44 10.71
CA ILE A 64 -5.32 27.02 10.61
C ILE A 64 -4.23 26.28 9.81
N GLU A 65 -3.54 26.95 8.90
CA GLU A 65 -2.38 26.41 8.18
C GLU A 65 -1.23 26.04 9.13
N GLN A 66 -0.87 26.90 10.09
CA GLN A 66 0.18 26.60 11.06
C GLN A 66 -0.20 25.42 11.96
N TYR A 67 -1.44 25.40 12.45
CA TYR A 67 -1.94 24.30 13.27
C TYR A 67 -1.97 22.97 12.49
N GLN A 68 -2.33 22.99 11.21
CA GLN A 68 -2.30 21.80 10.35
C GLN A 68 -0.89 21.28 10.14
N LEU A 69 0.07 22.18 9.89
CA LEU A 69 1.47 21.83 9.65
C LEU A 69 2.13 21.29 10.94
N GLU A 70 1.82 21.88 12.09
CA GLU A 70 2.26 21.38 13.40
C GLU A 70 1.66 19.99 13.69
N ARG A 71 0.37 19.78 13.38
CA ARG A 71 -0.29 18.48 13.54
C ARG A 71 0.28 17.42 12.60
N GLU A 72 0.58 17.77 11.35
CA GLU A 72 1.25 16.86 10.41
C GLU A 72 2.64 16.46 10.92
N ASN A 73 3.42 17.43 11.41
CA ASN A 73 4.75 17.16 11.98
C ASN A 73 4.67 16.26 13.22
N ASP A 74 3.72 16.48 14.14
CA ASP A 74 3.51 15.61 15.30
C ASP A 74 3.15 14.17 14.88
N LEU A 75 2.30 14.01 13.86
CA LEU A 75 1.96 12.68 13.33
C LEU A 75 3.14 11.99 12.65
N LEU A 76 3.94 12.74 11.87
CA LEU A 76 5.17 12.23 11.25
C LEU A 76 6.18 11.77 12.30
N GLN A 77 6.37 12.58 13.36
CA GLN A 77 7.29 12.24 14.45
C GLN A 77 6.82 10.97 15.18
N ARG A 78 5.53 10.86 15.50
CA ARG A 78 4.97 9.63 16.11
C ARG A 78 5.13 8.41 15.21
N LEU A 79 4.94 8.58 13.90
CA LEU A 79 5.13 7.51 12.93
C LEU A 79 6.59 7.05 12.89
N GLU A 80 7.54 7.97 12.94
CA GLU A 80 8.97 7.66 12.98
C GLU A 80 9.34 6.90 14.27
N ASP A 81 8.86 7.36 15.43
CA ASP A 81 9.06 6.69 16.72
C ASP A 81 8.48 5.27 16.73
N LEU A 82 7.28 5.08 16.17
CA LEU A 82 6.65 3.77 16.05
C LEU A 82 7.43 2.85 15.10
N LYS A 83 7.92 3.37 13.97
CA LYS A 83 8.75 2.62 13.02
C LYS A 83 10.09 2.20 13.63
N LEU A 84 10.74 3.08 14.40
CA LEU A 84 11.96 2.77 15.15
C LEU A 84 11.75 1.63 16.14
N GLN A 85 10.62 1.65 16.87
CA GLN A 85 10.28 0.56 17.78
C GLN A 85 9.92 -0.76 17.06
N LEU A 86 9.42 -0.69 15.82
CA LEU A 86 9.09 -1.85 15.00
C LEU A 86 10.33 -2.51 14.37
N GLU A 87 11.34 -1.71 14.02
CA GLU A 87 12.57 -2.15 13.34
C GLU A 87 13.27 -3.37 13.99
N PRO A 88 13.50 -3.43 15.33
CA PRO A 88 14.12 -4.60 15.95
C PRO A 88 13.28 -5.87 15.81
N LEU A 89 11.95 -5.75 15.81
CA LEU A 89 11.05 -6.90 15.65
C LEU A 89 11.05 -7.40 14.20
N GLU A 90 11.08 -6.49 13.22
CA GLU A 90 11.22 -6.84 11.81
C GLU A 90 12.58 -7.48 11.49
N LYS A 91 13.67 -7.02 12.11
CA LYS A 91 15.00 -7.64 11.98
C LYS A 91 14.98 -9.10 12.43
N VAL A 92 14.33 -9.40 13.55
CA VAL A 92 14.20 -10.77 14.07
C VAL A 92 13.35 -11.64 13.14
N LYS A 93 12.25 -11.10 12.60
CA LYS A 93 11.41 -11.78 11.61
C LYS A 93 12.21 -12.13 10.35
N LYS A 94 12.92 -11.15 9.79
CA LYS A 94 13.72 -11.32 8.58
C LYS A 94 14.83 -12.34 8.76
N ASP A 95 15.51 -12.34 9.89
CA ASP A 95 16.53 -13.35 10.22
C ASP A 95 15.94 -14.77 10.25
N LEU A 96 14.73 -14.93 10.79
CA LEU A 96 14.05 -16.22 10.81
C LEU A 96 13.65 -16.70 9.41
N GLU A 97 13.13 -15.80 8.58
CA GLU A 97 12.79 -16.09 7.18
C GLU A 97 14.02 -16.49 6.37
N VAL A 98 15.14 -15.78 6.54
CA VAL A 98 16.42 -16.12 5.88
C VAL A 98 16.93 -17.49 6.34
N ARG A 99 16.83 -17.82 7.63
CA ARG A 99 17.21 -19.15 8.14
C ARG A 99 16.33 -20.26 7.56
N ALA A 100 15.02 -20.04 7.46
CA ALA A 100 14.09 -20.99 6.86
C ALA A 100 14.41 -21.20 5.37
N GLN A 101 14.62 -20.11 4.63
CA GLN A 101 14.96 -20.17 3.21
C GLN A 101 16.29 -20.89 2.95
N ARG A 102 17.31 -20.65 3.79
CA ARG A 102 18.59 -21.36 3.70
C ARG A 102 18.42 -22.86 3.90
N ARG A 103 17.60 -23.29 4.87
CA ARG A 103 17.33 -24.72 5.11
C ARG A 103 16.65 -25.36 3.91
N THR A 104 15.62 -24.71 3.35
CA THR A 104 14.93 -25.20 2.15
C THR A 104 15.92 -25.32 0.99
N ASN A 105 16.71 -24.28 0.74
CA ASN A 105 17.68 -24.30 -0.36
C ASN A 105 18.75 -25.37 -0.17
N MET A 106 19.30 -25.51 1.05
CA MET A 106 20.27 -26.56 1.37
C MET A 106 19.68 -27.95 1.14
N LEU A 107 18.42 -28.16 1.52
CA LEU A 107 17.77 -29.44 1.34
C LEU A 107 17.45 -29.73 -0.14
N SER A 108 17.04 -28.72 -0.91
CA SER A 108 16.89 -28.84 -2.36
C SER A 108 18.21 -29.23 -3.04
N TRP A 109 19.32 -28.59 -2.65
CA TRP A 109 20.66 -28.94 -3.14
C TRP A 109 21.10 -30.35 -2.70
N LEU A 110 20.79 -30.75 -1.48
CA LEU A 110 21.08 -32.10 -0.98
C LEU A 110 20.25 -33.16 -1.72
N GLY A 111 18.99 -32.88 -2.01
CA GLY A 111 18.12 -33.75 -2.82
C GLY A 111 18.66 -33.91 -4.25
N LEU A 112 19.08 -32.81 -4.89
CA LEU A 112 19.73 -32.87 -6.22
C LEU A 112 21.03 -33.69 -6.19
N GLY A 113 21.87 -33.50 -5.17
CA GLY A 113 23.09 -34.27 -5.00
C GLY A 113 22.83 -35.77 -4.79
N MET A 114 21.83 -36.11 -3.96
CA MET A 114 21.43 -37.49 -3.72
C MET A 114 20.88 -38.16 -4.99
N MET A 115 20.07 -37.45 -5.78
CA MET A 115 19.59 -37.95 -7.07
C MET A 115 20.73 -38.19 -8.07
N GLY A 116 21.72 -37.28 -8.13
CA GLY A 116 22.91 -37.46 -8.96
C GLY A 116 23.76 -38.66 -8.54
N LEU A 117 23.94 -38.85 -7.23
CA LEU A 117 24.67 -39.98 -6.66
C LEU A 117 23.93 -41.31 -6.88
N GLN A 118 22.61 -41.33 -6.72
CA GLN A 118 21.75 -42.48 -7.05
C GLN A 118 21.93 -42.88 -8.51
N PHE A 119 21.91 -41.92 -9.44
CA PHE A 119 22.11 -42.17 -10.86
C PHE A 119 23.53 -42.67 -11.17
N GLY A 120 24.56 -42.05 -10.59
CA GLY A 120 25.96 -42.42 -10.80
C GLY A 120 26.31 -43.82 -10.29
N ILE A 121 25.80 -44.21 -9.11
CA ILE A 121 25.98 -45.58 -8.58
C ILE A 121 25.33 -46.60 -9.51
N LEU A 122 24.08 -46.37 -9.92
CA LEU A 122 23.38 -47.28 -10.84
C LEU A 122 24.08 -47.38 -12.19
N ALA A 123 24.59 -46.28 -12.73
CA ALA A 123 25.37 -46.27 -13.98
C ALA A 123 26.68 -47.06 -13.84
N ARG A 124 27.39 -46.93 -12.71
CA ARG A 124 28.64 -47.66 -12.47
C ARG A 124 28.41 -49.16 -12.31
N LEU A 125 27.36 -49.57 -11.59
CA LEU A 125 27.00 -50.97 -11.39
C LEU A 125 26.51 -51.65 -12.67
N THR A 126 25.74 -50.94 -13.50
CA THR A 126 25.19 -51.50 -14.76
C THR A 126 26.22 -51.67 -15.88
N TRP A 127 27.32 -50.92 -15.88
CA TRP A 127 28.30 -50.96 -16.98
C TRP A 127 29.58 -51.76 -16.71
N TRP A 128 29.91 -52.02 -15.45
CA TRP A 128 31.19 -52.62 -15.09
C TRP A 128 31.08 -53.90 -14.28
N GLU A 129 30.08 -54.03 -13.40
CA GLU A 129 30.03 -55.13 -12.43
C GLU A 129 28.90 -56.13 -12.70
N TYR A 130 27.73 -55.71 -13.19
CA TYR A 130 26.58 -56.61 -13.39
C TYR A 130 25.81 -56.31 -14.69
N SER A 131 25.42 -57.37 -15.39
CA SER A 131 24.48 -57.29 -16.52
C SER A 131 23.14 -56.71 -16.09
N TRP A 132 22.46 -56.01 -17.00
CA TRP A 132 21.20 -55.31 -16.78
C TRP A 132 20.09 -56.16 -16.10
N ASP A 133 20.09 -57.47 -16.36
CA ASP A 133 19.16 -58.47 -15.82
C ASP A 133 19.18 -58.60 -14.27
N ILE A 134 20.34 -58.36 -13.64
CA ILE A 134 20.47 -58.38 -12.16
C ILE A 134 20.07 -57.03 -11.54
N MET A 135 20.14 -55.94 -12.32
CA MET A 135 19.89 -54.58 -11.84
C MET A 135 18.42 -54.16 -11.92
N GLU A 136 17.60 -54.86 -12.71
CA GLU A 136 16.16 -54.61 -12.83
C GLU A 136 15.42 -54.58 -11.48
N PRO A 137 15.51 -55.59 -10.59
CA PRO A 137 14.83 -55.54 -9.29
C PRO A 137 15.44 -54.48 -8.36
N VAL A 138 16.75 -54.23 -8.44
CA VAL A 138 17.45 -53.26 -7.57
C VAL A 138 16.99 -51.84 -7.87
N THR A 139 16.91 -51.47 -9.15
CA THR A 139 16.44 -50.14 -9.56
C THR A 139 14.98 -49.90 -9.18
N TYR A 140 14.14 -50.93 -9.23
CA TYR A 140 12.75 -50.87 -8.77
C TYR A 140 12.65 -50.55 -7.28
N PHE A 141 13.37 -51.30 -6.42
CA PHE A 141 13.37 -51.06 -4.98
C PHE A 141 13.93 -49.69 -4.60
N VAL A 142 15.01 -49.25 -5.27
CA VAL A 142 15.60 -47.93 -5.04
C VAL A 142 14.61 -46.82 -5.43
N THR A 143 13.95 -46.92 -6.58
CA THR A 143 12.99 -45.91 -7.04
C THR A 143 11.78 -45.84 -6.11
N TYR A 144 11.25 -46.99 -5.69
CA TYR A 144 10.14 -47.06 -4.76
C TYR A 144 10.53 -46.54 -3.37
N GLY A 145 11.73 -46.87 -2.90
CA GLY A 145 12.30 -46.36 -1.64
C GLY A 145 12.49 -44.84 -1.65
N THR A 146 13.07 -44.28 -2.71
CA THR A 146 13.24 -42.82 -2.86
C THR A 146 11.89 -42.11 -2.92
N THR A 147 10.91 -42.67 -3.62
CA THR A 147 9.54 -42.12 -3.69
C THR A 147 8.86 -42.16 -2.32
N MET A 148 8.99 -43.27 -1.59
CA MET A 148 8.46 -43.42 -0.22
C MET A 148 9.13 -42.43 0.74
N ALA A 149 10.45 -42.26 0.66
CA ALA A 149 11.18 -41.30 1.48
C ALA A 149 10.78 -39.85 1.17
N MET A 150 10.59 -39.52 -0.11
CA MET A 150 10.11 -38.20 -0.53
C MET A 150 8.69 -37.92 -0.02
N TYR A 151 7.82 -38.93 -0.06
CA TYR A 151 6.46 -38.83 0.49
C TYR A 151 6.47 -38.71 2.03
N ALA A 152 7.27 -39.52 2.73
CA ALA A 152 7.44 -39.41 4.18
C ALA A 152 7.99 -38.04 4.60
N TYR A 153 8.98 -37.53 3.86
CA TYR A 153 9.48 -36.17 4.04
C TYR A 153 8.39 -35.12 3.82
N PHE A 154 7.58 -35.26 2.77
CA PHE A 154 6.45 -34.37 2.49
C PHE A 154 5.42 -34.37 3.64
N VAL A 155 5.06 -35.55 4.15
CA VAL A 155 4.12 -35.72 5.27
C VAL A 155 4.67 -35.13 6.57
N VAL A 156 5.95 -35.37 6.89
CA VAL A 156 6.60 -34.83 8.09
C VAL A 156 6.76 -33.31 8.00
N THR A 157 7.11 -32.80 6.83
CA THR A 157 7.31 -31.36 6.60
C THR A 157 5.99 -30.63 6.39
N LYS A 158 4.88 -31.35 6.17
CA LYS A 158 3.53 -30.83 5.84
C LYS A 158 3.61 -29.69 4.82
N GLN A 159 4.43 -29.89 3.80
CA GLN A 159 4.77 -28.87 2.83
C GLN A 159 3.76 -28.89 1.67
N GLU A 160 2.46 -28.88 1.99
CA GLU A 160 1.46 -28.57 0.98
C GLU A 160 1.68 -27.13 0.54
N TYR A 161 1.91 -27.00 -0.76
CA TYR A 161 2.33 -25.81 -1.48
C TYR A 161 1.22 -24.74 -1.55
N ASN A 162 0.38 -24.58 -0.52
CA ASN A 162 -0.46 -23.40 -0.34
C ASN A 162 0.36 -22.34 0.41
N PHE A 163 1.22 -21.68 -0.36
CA PHE A 163 2.27 -20.76 0.10
C PHE A 163 1.76 -19.48 0.78
N LEU A 164 0.44 -19.26 0.83
CA LEU A 164 -0.17 -18.11 1.50
C LEU A 164 -0.80 -18.51 2.84
N GLU A 165 -1.83 -19.37 2.84
CA GLU A 165 -2.62 -19.61 4.06
C GLU A 165 -1.95 -20.53 5.10
N VAL A 166 -1.23 -21.57 4.67
CA VAL A 166 -0.53 -22.48 5.61
C VAL A 166 0.74 -21.83 6.13
N LYS A 167 1.39 -21.03 5.28
CA LYS A 167 2.52 -20.19 5.68
C LYS A 167 2.09 -19.25 6.78
N ASP A 168 0.94 -18.60 6.68
CA ASP A 168 0.42 -17.73 7.75
C ASP A 168 0.19 -18.50 9.05
N ARG A 169 -0.37 -19.71 9.02
CA ARG A 169 -0.63 -20.48 10.24
C ARG A 169 0.65 -21.01 10.91
N GLN A 170 1.58 -21.58 10.14
CA GLN A 170 2.88 -22.02 10.67
C GLN A 170 3.78 -20.85 11.03
N TYR A 171 3.68 -19.73 10.30
CA TYR A 171 4.30 -18.45 10.64
C TYR A 171 3.75 -17.94 11.96
N LEU A 172 2.43 -17.88 12.15
CA LEU A 172 1.81 -17.51 13.42
C LEU A 172 2.32 -18.42 14.54
N LEU A 173 2.23 -19.75 14.40
CA LEU A 173 2.67 -20.69 15.43
C LEU A 173 4.16 -20.57 15.75
N SER A 174 5.01 -20.38 14.73
CA SER A 174 6.45 -20.20 14.90
C SER A 174 6.78 -18.82 15.47
N PHE A 175 6.01 -17.79 15.11
CA PHE A 175 6.10 -16.44 15.62
C PHE A 175 5.70 -16.39 17.09
N TYR A 176 4.58 -17.00 17.47
CA TYR A 176 4.15 -17.15 18.87
C TYR A 176 5.15 -17.97 19.69
N LYS A 177 5.64 -19.11 19.20
CA LYS A 177 6.68 -19.90 19.89
C LYS A 177 8.01 -19.16 20.02
N ASN A 178 8.42 -18.38 19.02
CA ASN A 178 9.66 -17.61 19.08
C ASN A 178 9.51 -16.33 19.90
N ALA A 179 8.33 -15.73 19.91
CA ALA A 179 7.94 -14.65 20.79
C ALA A 179 8.00 -15.06 22.25
N GLU A 180 7.46 -16.24 22.58
CA GLU A 180 7.55 -16.84 23.90
C GLU A 180 9.01 -17.07 24.33
N LYS A 181 9.86 -17.56 23.41
CA LYS A 181 11.29 -17.80 23.67
C LYS A 181 12.14 -16.54 23.78
N LYS A 182 11.79 -15.45 23.08
CA LYS A 182 12.55 -14.19 23.08
C LYS A 182 11.91 -13.08 23.92
N ARG A 183 10.81 -13.36 24.65
CA ARG A 183 9.94 -12.34 25.27
C ARG A 183 9.55 -11.23 24.28
N LEU A 184 9.42 -11.57 23.00
CA LEU A 184 8.99 -10.63 21.98
C LEU A 184 7.47 -10.55 22.10
N ASP A 185 6.95 -9.45 22.63
CA ASP A 185 5.53 -9.33 22.87
C ASP A 185 4.78 -9.19 21.54
N VAL A 186 4.18 -10.29 21.05
CA VAL A 186 3.38 -10.34 19.82
C VAL A 186 2.25 -9.32 19.86
N HIS A 187 1.67 -9.14 21.04
CA HIS A 187 0.60 -8.19 21.24
C HIS A 187 1.10 -6.76 21.04
N LYS A 188 2.30 -6.45 21.55
CA LYS A 188 2.98 -5.18 21.30
C LYS A 188 3.32 -4.98 19.82
N TYR A 189 3.75 -6.02 19.09
CA TYR A 189 4.03 -5.93 17.65
C TYR A 189 2.78 -5.61 16.83
N ASN A 190 1.68 -6.34 17.06
CA ASN A 190 0.41 -6.10 16.36
C ASN A 190 -0.11 -4.71 16.69
N HIS A 191 -0.10 -4.34 17.98
CA HIS A 191 -0.47 -2.99 18.40
C HIS A 191 0.37 -1.90 17.73
N LEU A 192 1.69 -2.10 17.60
CA LEU A 192 2.56 -1.16 16.88
C LEU A 192 2.21 -1.06 15.41
N ARG A 193 1.96 -2.20 14.74
CA ARG A 193 1.56 -2.20 13.32
C ARG A 193 0.21 -1.52 13.11
N ASP A 194 -0.76 -1.81 13.96
CA ASP A 194 -2.07 -1.19 13.92
C ASP A 194 -1.97 0.31 14.17
N ALA A 195 -1.17 0.74 15.15
CA ALA A 195 -0.90 2.15 15.42
C ALA A 195 -0.22 2.84 14.22
N ILE A 196 0.77 2.22 13.58
CA ILE A 196 1.40 2.76 12.37
C ILE A 196 0.38 2.89 11.25
N SER A 197 -0.45 1.86 11.01
CA SER A 197 -1.48 1.91 9.97
C SER A 197 -2.54 2.98 10.24
N GLN A 198 -2.92 3.19 11.50
CA GLN A 198 -3.81 4.28 11.90
C GLN A 198 -3.18 5.65 11.65
N VAL A 199 -1.93 5.86 12.07
CA VAL A 199 -1.24 7.14 11.86
C VAL A 199 -1.00 7.40 10.37
N GLU A 200 -0.64 6.39 9.58
CA GLU A 200 -0.51 6.50 8.12
C GLU A 200 -1.86 6.85 7.46
N TYR A 201 -2.96 6.25 7.93
CA TYR A 201 -4.30 6.58 7.46
C TYR A 201 -4.71 8.02 7.81
N ASP A 202 -4.43 8.47 9.04
CA ASP A 202 -4.71 9.83 9.48
C ASP A 202 -3.89 10.87 8.70
N LEU A 203 -2.64 10.54 8.40
CA LEU A 203 -1.76 11.38 7.57
C LEU A 203 -2.23 11.44 6.12
N LEU A 204 -2.65 10.31 5.54
CA LEU A 204 -3.27 10.26 4.21
C LEU A 204 -4.52 11.12 4.14
N ARG A 205 -5.38 11.04 5.18
CA ARG A 205 -6.59 11.85 5.28
C ARG A 205 -6.27 13.34 5.42
N LEU A 206 -5.26 13.69 6.20
CA LEU A 206 -4.81 15.09 6.33
C LEU A 206 -4.15 15.61 5.06
N ARG A 207 -3.60 14.75 4.19
CA ARG A 207 -2.98 15.18 2.93
C ARG A 207 -3.97 15.30 1.77
N ASP A 208 -5.24 14.98 1.99
CA ASP A 208 -6.25 14.87 0.93
C ASP A 208 -6.62 16.26 0.38
N PRO A 209 -6.23 16.61 -0.87
CA PRO A 209 -6.33 17.98 -1.39
C PRO A 209 -7.77 18.45 -1.60
N LEU A 210 -8.72 17.51 -1.65
CA LEU A 210 -10.15 17.79 -1.84
C LEU A 210 -10.84 18.24 -0.55
N GLN A 211 -10.35 17.82 0.63
CA GLN A 211 -10.94 18.19 1.92
C GLN A 211 -10.41 19.52 2.46
N LEU A 212 -9.23 19.94 2.00
CA LEU A 212 -8.49 20.98 2.70
C LEU A 212 -8.74 22.41 2.23
N GLN A 213 -9.31 22.64 1.03
CA GLN A 213 -9.45 24.00 0.46
C GLN A 213 -8.22 24.90 0.70
N LEU A 214 -7.03 24.29 0.84
CA LEU A 214 -5.80 25.06 0.93
C LEU A 214 -5.73 25.83 -0.40
N PRO A 215 -5.40 27.14 -0.37
CA PRO A 215 -5.06 27.82 -1.62
C PRO A 215 -4.06 26.91 -2.31
N ILE A 216 -4.27 26.66 -3.61
CA ILE A 216 -3.41 25.80 -4.42
C ILE A 216 -2.03 26.44 -4.44
N GLY A 217 -1.27 26.22 -3.37
CA GLY A 217 0.12 26.57 -3.22
C GLY A 217 0.78 25.66 -4.20
N HIS A 218 1.12 26.27 -5.34
CA HIS A 218 1.83 25.70 -6.46
C HIS A 218 2.40 24.32 -6.14
N ILE A 219 1.76 23.28 -6.67
CA ILE A 219 2.46 22.07 -7.03
C ILE A 219 3.55 22.53 -8.00
N GLN A 220 4.70 22.92 -7.46
CA GLN A 220 5.93 22.99 -8.20
C GLN A 220 6.17 21.55 -8.62
N ARG A 221 5.69 21.26 -9.83
CA ARG A 221 6.23 20.22 -10.68
C ARG A 221 7.74 20.41 -10.62
N GLN A 222 8.42 19.61 -9.79
CA GLN A 222 9.83 19.38 -9.97
C GLN A 222 9.94 18.76 -11.35
N LYS A 223 10.32 19.61 -12.32
CA LYS A 223 10.74 19.18 -13.64
C LYS A 223 12.03 18.38 -13.43
N SER A 224 11.96 17.09 -13.76
CA SER A 224 13.09 16.39 -14.36
C SER A 224 13.32 16.91 -15.78
#